data_AF-A0A369KH91-F1
#
_entry.id   AF-A0A369KH91-F1
#
_cell.length_a   1.000
_cell.length_b   1.000
_cell.length_c   1.000
_cell.angle_alpha   90.00
_cell.angle_beta   90.00
_cell.angle_gamma   90.00
#
_symmetry.space_group_name_H-M   'P 1'
#
loop_
_entity.id
_entity.type
_entity.pdbx_description
1 polymer ?
#
loop_
_entity_poly.entity_id
_entity_poly.type
_entity_poly.pdbx_seq_one_letter_code
_entity_poly.pdbx_strand_id
1 'polypeptide(L)'
;MLPFSRLFSLTLLALTVNAATVGLIPPTQRGKPDSFDNTLNLTGTETDSQSIASLVHVVEQKAGATDDSPPNQPVSDTLVTALDGEIVNNTETTVSALAKTTALRTLPKRSNDKRYLAGYQQVFAGTGTGLSARDGSIEATAYLTYTVVSNATYDVDACLSFCNRVDGCVFANLYYEYNNYLLDFVFGEKSNLKCAVYGDIHFAAEKTNTGGQQSEEPPAGLTYIQNSSGWAAKTLVDPEVPEGYEVVFGPTDGANNAPGYMGFAFIDKYDVNACAALCSTRGADGNGGACQFFNIWRALVKGVPTTYTCSFYYVVADESTAVNYGQGDLKVTYSRGYRRKSLVIDGGFEGYTCSDFCYAGKYANWIGTSPAGGYLDASIFHYAPYARSGKSVALLGSASGVDALPGTLAPASPLKTVAGKKYTITFFHASVYAGQVAEKDAFVDVLWNGVTVASIKPGYQPWTYYEYEVTAKGNDLLAFHGGKAPAWSFIDDVNVFEL
;
A
#
# COMPACT_ATOMS: atom_id res chain seq x y z
N MET A 1 30.76 92.68 3.60
CA MET A 1 31.41 92.14 4.80
C MET A 1 30.79 90.77 5.11
N LEU A 2 31.55 89.69 4.87
CA LEU A 2 31.38 88.36 5.46
C LEU A 2 31.70 88.42 6.99
N PRO A 3 31.54 87.36 7.84
CA PRO A 3 30.93 86.02 7.69
C PRO A 3 30.14 85.51 8.95
N PHE A 4 29.56 84.30 8.90
CA PHE A 4 29.72 83.15 9.86
C PHE A 4 28.49 82.22 10.00
N SER A 5 28.61 81.06 9.35
CA SER A 5 28.46 79.68 9.86
C SER A 5 27.34 79.30 10.84
N ARG A 6 26.48 78.35 10.43
CA ARG A 6 26.17 77.12 11.18
C ARG A 6 25.82 75.96 10.24
N LEU A 7 26.83 75.13 9.93
CA LEU A 7 26.62 73.76 9.47
C LEU A 7 26.31 72.89 10.69
N PHE A 8 25.18 72.19 10.69
CA PHE A 8 24.92 71.08 11.60
C PHE A 8 25.56 69.82 11.02
N SER A 9 26.65 69.36 11.66
CA SER A 9 27.23 68.04 11.42
C SER A 9 26.33 66.98 12.06
N LEU A 10 25.56 66.26 11.25
CA LEU A 10 25.02 64.94 11.62
C LEU A 10 26.12 63.91 11.35
N THR A 11 26.92 63.59 12.37
CA THR A 11 27.75 62.40 12.39
C THR A 11 26.86 61.17 12.55
N LEU A 12 26.48 60.56 11.43
CA LEU A 12 25.94 59.21 11.41
C LEU A 12 27.10 58.26 11.75
N LEU A 13 27.13 57.77 12.97
CA LEU A 13 28.02 56.70 13.39
C LEU A 13 27.51 55.41 12.75
N ALA A 14 28.01 55.07 11.56
CA ALA A 14 27.83 53.76 10.96
C ALA A 14 28.62 52.74 11.81
N LEU A 15 27.97 52.19 12.84
CA LEU A 15 28.42 50.97 13.49
C LEU A 15 28.31 49.84 12.46
N THR A 16 29.38 49.63 11.70
CA THR A 16 29.61 48.37 10.98
C THR A 16 29.81 47.30 12.05
N VAL A 17 28.71 46.68 12.46
CA VAL A 17 28.76 45.40 13.17
C VAL A 17 29.33 44.41 12.16
N ASN A 18 30.65 44.26 12.16
CA ASN A 18 31.29 43.04 11.67
C ASN A 18 30.89 41.94 12.66
N ALA A 19 29.65 41.46 12.55
CA ALA A 19 29.33 40.13 12.99
C ALA A 19 30.32 39.24 12.26
N ALA A 20 31.19 38.58 13.00
CA ALA A 20 32.07 37.57 12.45
C ALA A 20 31.16 36.54 11.77
N THR A 21 31.01 36.65 10.45
CA THR A 21 30.43 35.61 9.63
C THR A 21 31.38 34.45 9.81
N VAL A 22 31.04 33.52 10.70
CA VAL A 22 31.67 32.20 10.74
C VAL A 22 31.72 31.75 9.28
N GLY A 23 32.93 31.54 8.76
CA GLY A 23 33.14 31.27 7.34
C GLY A 23 32.40 30.00 6.95
N LEU A 24 31.19 30.16 6.43
CA LEU A 24 30.33 29.08 6.00
C LEU A 24 31.03 28.37 4.85
N ILE A 25 31.44 27.12 5.08
CA ILE A 25 32.09 26.31 4.06
C ILE A 25 30.99 25.80 3.13
N PRO A 26 31.03 26.11 1.81
CA PRO A 26 30.00 25.67 0.89
C PRO A 26 29.94 24.13 0.75
N PRO A 27 28.79 23.58 0.30
CA PRO A 27 28.63 22.14 0.04
C PRO A 27 29.73 21.52 -0.83
N THR A 28 30.21 22.21 -1.87
CA THR A 28 31.28 21.68 -2.76
C THR A 28 32.63 21.50 -2.07
N GLN A 29 32.83 22.09 -0.90
CA GLN A 29 34.04 22.01 -0.08
C GLN A 29 33.88 21.09 1.13
N ARG A 30 32.86 20.22 1.13
CA ARG A 30 32.55 19.30 2.23
C ARG A 30 32.25 20.02 3.55
N GLY A 31 31.61 21.20 3.49
CA GLY A 31 31.13 21.85 4.70
C GLY A 31 30.15 20.95 5.45
N LYS A 32 30.10 21.08 6.78
CA LYS A 32 29.28 20.24 7.63
C LYS A 32 27.91 20.91 7.86
N PRO A 33 26.78 20.20 7.68
CA PRO A 33 25.47 20.72 8.08
C PRO A 33 25.44 21.08 9.57
N ASP A 34 24.65 22.09 9.94
CA ASP A 34 24.49 22.55 11.33
C ASP A 34 23.90 21.45 12.22
N SER A 35 22.93 20.69 11.68
CA SER A 35 22.38 19.48 12.32
C SER A 35 22.16 18.36 11.29
N PHE A 36 22.17 17.12 11.79
CA PHE A 36 21.76 15.91 11.04
C PHE A 36 20.45 15.33 11.59
N ASP A 37 19.66 16.13 12.32
CA ASP A 37 18.41 15.65 12.89
C ASP A 37 17.54 15.03 11.78
N ASN A 38 17.13 13.77 12.02
CA ASN A 38 16.24 12.94 11.20
C ASN A 38 16.85 12.25 9.95
N THR A 39 18.11 11.80 9.97
CA THR A 39 18.55 10.73 9.03
C THR A 39 17.67 9.49 9.20
N LEU A 40 17.40 8.77 8.11
CA LEU A 40 16.53 7.58 8.14
C LEU A 40 17.02 6.57 9.18
N ASN A 41 16.22 6.36 10.24
CA ASN A 41 16.52 5.39 11.28
C ASN A 41 15.62 4.18 11.16
N LEU A 42 16.19 3.03 10.80
CA LEU A 42 15.44 1.77 10.65
C LEU A 42 15.42 0.92 11.91
N THR A 43 16.10 1.35 12.98
CA THR A 43 16.20 0.58 14.22
C THR A 43 14.84 0.48 14.90
N GLY A 44 14.37 -0.74 15.20
CA GLY A 44 13.09 -0.94 15.88
C GLY A 44 11.87 -0.80 14.95
N THR A 45 12.10 -0.80 13.63
CA THR A 45 11.05 -0.70 12.61
C THR A 45 10.81 -2.04 11.92
N GLU A 46 11.20 -3.14 12.57
CA GLU A 46 10.94 -4.49 12.09
C GLU A 46 9.45 -4.85 12.22
N THR A 47 9.02 -5.89 11.49
CA THR A 47 7.64 -6.36 11.54
C THR A 47 7.24 -6.77 12.95
N ASP A 48 6.12 -6.23 13.45
CA ASP A 48 5.52 -6.68 14.71
C ASP A 48 4.77 -8.01 14.54
N SER A 49 5.54 -9.10 14.41
CA SER A 49 5.00 -10.45 14.24
C SER A 49 4.24 -10.95 15.47
N GLN A 50 4.54 -10.41 16.66
CA GLN A 50 3.90 -10.82 17.91
C GLN A 50 2.47 -10.30 18.01
N SER A 51 2.24 -9.01 17.71
CA SER A 51 0.89 -8.44 17.68
C SER A 51 0.03 -9.08 16.59
N ILE A 52 0.62 -9.41 15.44
CA ILE A 52 -0.08 -10.19 14.42
C ILE A 52 -0.48 -11.55 15.00
N ALA A 53 0.46 -12.30 15.60
CA ALA A 53 0.21 -13.63 16.13
C ALA A 53 -0.95 -13.65 17.14
N SER A 54 -0.93 -12.71 18.08
CA SER A 54 -1.92 -12.64 19.15
C SER A 54 -3.31 -12.31 18.59
N LEU A 55 -3.38 -11.41 17.60
CA LEU A 55 -4.64 -10.97 17.02
C LEU A 55 -5.30 -12.03 16.13
N VAL A 56 -4.52 -12.85 15.43
CA VAL A 56 -5.07 -13.95 14.60
C VAL A 56 -5.96 -14.90 15.43
N HIS A 57 -5.66 -15.08 16.72
CA HIS A 57 -6.43 -15.98 17.59
C HIS A 57 -7.78 -15.43 18.06
N VAL A 58 -8.02 -14.13 17.91
CA VAL A 58 -9.23 -13.47 18.40
C VAL A 58 -10.08 -12.85 17.30
N VAL A 59 -9.54 -12.71 16.08
CA VAL A 59 -10.30 -12.21 14.93
C VAL A 59 -11.33 -13.25 14.46
N GLU A 60 -12.55 -12.80 14.21
CA GLU A 60 -13.63 -13.64 13.67
C GLU A 60 -13.96 -13.17 12.26
N GLN A 61 -13.71 -14.04 11.27
CA GLN A 61 -13.87 -13.75 9.84
C GLN A 61 -14.70 -14.82 9.12
N LYS A 62 -15.38 -15.71 9.84
CA LYS A 62 -16.14 -16.82 9.25
C LYS A 62 -17.60 -16.46 8.92
N ALA A 63 -17.92 -15.18 8.87
CA ALA A 63 -19.26 -14.72 8.55
C ALA A 63 -19.63 -15.07 7.10
N GLY A 64 -20.75 -15.77 6.93
CA GLY A 64 -21.36 -16.05 5.63
C GLY A 64 -22.55 -15.13 5.33
N ALA A 65 -23.35 -15.52 4.34
CA ALA A 65 -24.65 -14.88 4.10
C ALA A 65 -25.58 -15.03 5.31
N THR A 66 -26.34 -13.97 5.62
CA THR A 66 -27.40 -14.04 6.64
C THR A 66 -28.53 -14.96 6.18
N ASP A 67 -29.30 -15.50 7.12
CA ASP A 67 -30.39 -16.44 6.84
C ASP A 67 -31.43 -15.92 5.81
N ASP A 68 -31.64 -14.60 5.74
CA ASP A 68 -32.60 -13.95 4.84
C ASP A 68 -32.01 -13.51 3.49
N SER A 69 -30.70 -13.69 3.26
CA SER A 69 -30.07 -13.26 2.02
C SER A 69 -30.56 -14.10 0.84
N PRO A 70 -30.97 -13.52 -0.31
CA PRO A 70 -31.36 -14.30 -1.48
C PRO A 70 -30.15 -15.04 -2.08
N PRO A 71 -30.35 -16.11 -2.89
CA PRO A 71 -29.26 -16.70 -3.66
C PRO A 71 -28.74 -15.73 -4.72
N ASN A 72 -27.55 -16.02 -5.27
CA ASN A 72 -26.94 -15.29 -6.38
C ASN A 72 -26.67 -13.80 -6.12
N GLN A 73 -26.43 -13.42 -4.86
CA GLN A 73 -25.96 -12.07 -4.56
C GLN A 73 -24.55 -11.85 -5.15
N PRO A 74 -24.21 -10.61 -5.54
CA PRO A 74 -22.84 -10.28 -5.89
C PRO A 74 -21.90 -10.58 -4.73
N VAL A 75 -20.63 -10.85 -5.05
CA VAL A 75 -19.59 -11.01 -4.02
C VAL A 75 -19.46 -9.70 -3.26
N SER A 76 -19.57 -9.75 -1.93
CA SER A 76 -19.38 -8.58 -1.07
C SER A 76 -17.97 -8.00 -1.23
N ASP A 77 -17.82 -6.70 -1.01
CA ASP A 77 -16.51 -6.05 -0.95
C ASP A 77 -15.63 -6.66 0.15
N THR A 78 -14.30 -6.53 0.01
CA THR A 78 -13.33 -6.95 1.03
C THR A 78 -13.48 -6.11 2.29
N LEU A 79 -13.57 -6.79 3.44
CA LEU A 79 -13.70 -6.15 4.75
C LEU A 79 -12.35 -6.10 5.45
N VAL A 80 -12.06 -4.96 6.08
CA VAL A 80 -10.95 -4.85 7.05
C VAL A 80 -11.50 -5.22 8.41
N THR A 81 -11.01 -6.31 8.99
CA THR A 81 -11.48 -6.79 10.31
C THR A 81 -10.53 -6.44 11.44
N ALA A 82 -9.30 -6.06 11.11
CA ALA A 82 -8.37 -5.47 12.05
C ALA A 82 -7.39 -4.52 11.38
N LEU A 83 -6.96 -3.52 12.12
CA LEU A 83 -5.94 -2.56 11.70
C LEU A 83 -5.00 -2.31 12.89
N ASP A 84 -3.71 -2.60 12.70
CA ASP A 84 -2.63 -2.26 13.63
C ASP A 84 -2.84 -2.75 15.08
N GLY A 85 -3.38 -3.96 15.23
CA GLY A 85 -3.62 -4.57 16.54
C GLY A 85 -5.06 -4.36 17.06
N GLU A 86 -5.86 -3.51 16.43
CA GLU A 86 -7.23 -3.22 16.84
C GLU A 86 -8.24 -3.92 15.92
N ILE A 87 -9.22 -4.62 16.52
CA ILE A 87 -10.35 -5.20 15.77
C ILE A 87 -11.27 -4.06 15.34
N VAL A 88 -11.60 -4.02 14.06
CA VAL A 88 -12.51 -3.03 13.49
C VAL A 88 -13.89 -3.65 13.38
N ASN A 89 -14.92 -2.98 13.92
CA ASN A 89 -16.29 -3.50 13.82
C ASN A 89 -16.77 -3.47 12.36
N ASN A 90 -17.31 -4.62 11.91
CA ASN A 90 -17.66 -4.99 10.52
C ASN A 90 -18.66 -4.06 9.79
N THR A 91 -19.12 -2.96 10.38
CA THR A 91 -20.20 -2.14 9.84
C THR A 91 -19.77 -0.95 8.99
N GLU A 92 -18.51 -0.50 9.01
CA GLU A 92 -18.16 0.81 8.41
C GLU A 92 -16.93 0.87 7.48
N THR A 93 -15.99 -0.08 7.55
CA THR A 93 -14.71 0.03 6.80
C THR A 93 -14.58 -1.02 5.69
N THR A 94 -15.28 -0.81 4.57
CA THR A 94 -15.00 -1.53 3.33
C THR A 94 -13.81 -0.91 2.62
N VAL A 95 -12.92 -1.72 2.04
CA VAL A 95 -11.78 -1.18 1.27
C VAL A 95 -12.27 -0.43 0.03
N SER A 96 -13.41 -0.82 -0.53
CA SER A 96 -14.09 -0.11 -1.62
C SER A 96 -14.53 1.32 -1.25
N ALA A 97 -14.83 1.61 0.02
CA ALA A 97 -15.08 2.98 0.49
C ALA A 97 -13.81 3.85 0.49
N LEU A 98 -12.65 3.23 0.72
CA LEU A 98 -11.32 3.87 0.67
C LEU A 98 -10.81 4.01 -0.79
N ALA A 99 -11.18 3.09 -1.68
CA ALA A 99 -10.74 3.04 -3.08
C ALA A 99 -11.67 3.75 -4.09
N LYS A 100 -12.55 4.67 -3.65
CA LYS A 100 -13.64 5.28 -4.44
C LYS A 100 -13.24 6.08 -5.70
N THR A 101 -12.00 6.02 -6.20
CA THR A 101 -11.56 6.80 -7.36
C THR A 101 -11.06 6.03 -8.58
N THR A 102 -11.01 4.70 -8.61
CA THR A 102 -10.43 3.98 -9.77
C THR A 102 -11.38 2.95 -10.39
N ALA A 103 -12.10 3.44 -11.40
CA ALA A 103 -12.64 2.73 -12.56
C ALA A 103 -13.47 1.45 -12.31
N LEU A 104 -14.79 1.59 -12.53
CA LEU A 104 -15.64 0.57 -13.13
C LEU A 104 -15.05 0.14 -14.50
N ARG A 105 -14.02 -0.70 -14.49
CA ARG A 105 -13.58 -1.42 -15.68
C ARG A 105 -14.31 -2.75 -15.71
N THR A 106 -15.17 -2.91 -16.72
CA THR A 106 -15.56 -4.22 -17.23
C THR A 106 -14.31 -5.04 -17.47
N LEU A 107 -14.04 -5.98 -16.56
CA LEU A 107 -12.99 -6.99 -16.73
C LEU A 107 -13.18 -7.67 -18.09
N PRO A 108 -12.09 -8.00 -18.81
CA PRO A 108 -12.19 -8.84 -19.98
C PRO A 108 -12.85 -10.16 -19.55
N LYS A 109 -14.00 -10.47 -20.15
CA LYS A 109 -14.68 -11.77 -20.03
C LYS A 109 -13.60 -12.85 -20.07
N ARG A 110 -13.31 -13.49 -18.93
CA ARG A 110 -12.51 -14.71 -18.91
C ARG A 110 -13.11 -15.64 -19.95
N SER A 111 -12.25 -16.26 -20.75
CA SER A 111 -12.65 -17.36 -21.62
C SER A 111 -13.45 -18.33 -20.75
N ASN A 112 -14.73 -18.50 -21.06
CA ASN A 112 -15.57 -19.55 -20.48
C ASN A 112 -15.11 -20.91 -21.04
N ASP A 113 -13.82 -21.21 -20.95
CA ASP A 113 -13.34 -22.58 -21.01
C ASP A 113 -13.90 -23.24 -19.77
N LYS A 114 -15.09 -23.81 -19.95
CA LYS A 114 -15.84 -24.59 -18.97
C LYS A 114 -14.83 -25.53 -18.32
N ARG A 115 -14.36 -25.19 -17.12
CA ARG A 115 -13.71 -26.17 -16.25
C ARG A 115 -14.83 -27.12 -15.82
N TYR A 116 -15.10 -28.09 -16.68
CA TYR A 116 -15.80 -29.31 -16.31
C TYR A 116 -15.11 -29.92 -15.08
N LEU A 117 -15.79 -30.82 -14.34
CA LEU A 117 -15.31 -31.54 -13.14
C LEU A 117 -13.80 -31.83 -13.08
N ALA A 118 -13.17 -32.10 -14.22
CA ALA A 118 -11.72 -32.24 -14.36
C ALA A 118 -10.88 -31.14 -13.66
N GLY A 119 -11.35 -29.89 -13.57
CA GLY A 119 -10.66 -28.77 -12.92
C GLY A 119 -10.75 -28.76 -11.39
N TYR A 120 -11.61 -29.60 -10.81
CA TYR A 120 -11.85 -29.68 -9.38
C TYR A 120 -11.52 -31.08 -8.85
N GLN A 121 -11.19 -31.15 -7.57
CA GLN A 121 -11.05 -32.40 -6.83
C GLN A 121 -11.96 -32.36 -5.60
N GLN A 122 -12.63 -33.46 -5.32
CA GLN A 122 -13.38 -33.60 -4.08
C GLN A 122 -12.40 -33.74 -2.92
N VAL A 123 -12.48 -32.82 -1.96
CA VAL A 123 -11.61 -32.82 -0.77
C VAL A 123 -12.29 -33.43 0.45
N PHE A 124 -13.62 -33.52 0.45
CA PHE A 124 -14.38 -34.35 1.38
C PHE A 124 -15.75 -34.72 0.79
N ALA A 125 -16.26 -35.87 1.23
CA ALA A 125 -17.59 -36.35 0.88
C ALA A 125 -18.60 -36.08 1.99
N GLY A 126 -19.87 -35.96 1.61
CA GLY A 126 -21.00 -35.88 2.52
C GLY A 126 -21.28 -37.20 3.23
N THR A 127 -22.00 -37.12 4.36
CA THR A 127 -22.39 -38.30 5.15
C THR A 127 -23.58 -39.08 4.56
N GLY A 128 -24.15 -38.62 3.44
CA GLY A 128 -25.34 -39.18 2.79
C GLY A 128 -26.64 -38.47 3.18
N THR A 129 -27.76 -39.01 2.70
CA THR A 129 -29.13 -38.44 2.86
C THR A 129 -30.05 -39.30 3.73
N GLY A 130 -29.52 -40.31 4.41
CA GLY A 130 -30.30 -41.11 5.35
C GLY A 130 -30.82 -40.26 6.52
N LEU A 131 -31.90 -40.67 7.18
CA LEU A 131 -32.51 -39.91 8.28
C LEU A 131 -31.55 -39.61 9.44
N SER A 132 -30.55 -40.48 9.66
CA SER A 132 -29.50 -40.32 10.68
C SER A 132 -28.20 -39.68 10.14
N ALA A 133 -28.11 -39.42 8.84
CA ALA A 133 -26.93 -38.84 8.21
C ALA A 133 -26.92 -37.31 8.39
N ARG A 134 -26.81 -36.85 9.64
CA ARG A 134 -26.58 -35.43 9.93
C ARG A 134 -25.18 -35.04 9.49
N ASP A 135 -25.04 -33.80 9.05
CA ASP A 135 -23.78 -33.27 8.56
C ASP A 135 -23.62 -31.78 8.96
N GLY A 136 -22.49 -31.19 8.59
CA GLY A 136 -22.24 -29.75 8.69
C GLY A 136 -21.84 -29.15 7.34
N SER A 137 -22.27 -27.92 7.08
CA SER A 137 -21.75 -27.10 5.97
C SER A 137 -20.50 -26.33 6.42
N ILE A 138 -19.72 -25.86 5.46
CA ILE A 138 -18.49 -25.09 5.72
C ILE A 138 -18.84 -23.74 6.33
N GLU A 139 -18.20 -23.41 7.44
CA GLU A 139 -18.23 -22.10 8.08
C GLU A 139 -16.79 -21.64 8.25
N ALA A 140 -16.35 -20.78 7.32
CA ALA A 140 -14.95 -20.44 7.15
C ALA A 140 -14.75 -19.06 6.53
N THR A 141 -13.49 -18.60 6.50
CA THR A 141 -13.09 -17.33 5.90
C THR A 141 -13.22 -17.32 4.38
N ALA A 142 -13.05 -16.16 3.75
CA ALA A 142 -13.14 -15.98 2.30
C ALA A 142 -14.47 -16.46 1.68
N TYR A 143 -15.58 -16.39 2.43
CA TYR A 143 -16.91 -16.58 1.85
C TYR A 143 -17.14 -15.56 0.73
N LEU A 144 -17.59 -16.01 -0.44
CA LEU A 144 -17.85 -15.12 -1.58
C LEU A 144 -19.34 -14.87 -1.74
N THR A 145 -20.11 -15.94 -1.91
CA THR A 145 -21.56 -15.90 -2.14
C THR A 145 -22.12 -17.33 -2.13
N TYR A 146 -23.41 -17.50 -2.42
CA TYR A 146 -24.02 -18.79 -2.63
C TYR A 146 -25.09 -18.75 -3.72
N THR A 147 -25.40 -19.92 -4.27
CA THR A 147 -26.61 -20.17 -5.06
C THR A 147 -27.32 -21.41 -4.53
N VAL A 148 -28.57 -21.60 -4.94
CA VAL A 148 -29.21 -22.91 -4.93
C VAL A 148 -29.16 -23.53 -6.33
N VAL A 149 -29.07 -24.85 -6.42
CA VAL A 149 -29.07 -25.61 -7.68
C VAL A 149 -30.17 -26.67 -7.64
N SER A 150 -30.52 -27.30 -8.76
CA SER A 150 -31.58 -28.32 -8.80
C SER A 150 -31.34 -29.44 -7.77
N ASN A 151 -32.30 -29.71 -6.88
CA ASN A 151 -32.25 -30.81 -5.93
C ASN A 151 -32.83 -32.13 -6.48
N ALA A 152 -33.19 -32.19 -7.77
CA ALA A 152 -33.63 -33.43 -8.41
C ALA A 152 -32.55 -34.52 -8.36
N THR A 153 -31.29 -34.09 -8.37
CA THR A 153 -30.10 -34.89 -8.11
C THR A 153 -29.12 -34.07 -7.28
N TYR A 154 -28.10 -34.70 -6.72
CA TYR A 154 -26.99 -33.97 -6.10
C TYR A 154 -26.09 -33.35 -7.18
N ASP A 155 -26.52 -32.21 -7.72
CA ASP A 155 -25.99 -31.58 -8.95
C ASP A 155 -24.66 -30.83 -8.74
N VAL A 156 -23.57 -31.60 -8.70
CA VAL A 156 -22.21 -31.09 -8.56
C VAL A 156 -21.82 -30.21 -9.75
N ASP A 157 -22.22 -30.57 -10.97
CA ASP A 157 -21.84 -29.85 -12.18
C ASP A 157 -22.40 -28.42 -12.20
N ALA A 158 -23.65 -28.23 -11.78
CA ALA A 158 -24.25 -26.91 -11.65
C ALA A 158 -23.52 -26.05 -10.61
N CYS A 159 -23.17 -26.64 -9.46
CA CYS A 159 -22.47 -25.94 -8.38
C CYS A 159 -21.06 -25.51 -8.80
N LEU A 160 -20.27 -26.39 -9.42
CA LEU A 160 -18.94 -26.05 -9.92
C LEU A 160 -19.01 -25.05 -11.09
N SER A 161 -20.02 -25.16 -11.93
CA SER A 161 -20.28 -24.17 -12.99
C SER A 161 -20.60 -22.80 -12.43
N PHE A 162 -21.27 -22.72 -11.26
CA PHE A 162 -21.48 -21.46 -10.54
C PHE A 162 -20.17 -20.91 -10.01
N CYS A 163 -19.36 -21.71 -9.31
CA CYS A 163 -18.03 -21.31 -8.84
C CYS A 163 -17.17 -20.73 -9.97
N ASN A 164 -17.12 -21.37 -11.14
CA ASN A 164 -16.37 -20.87 -12.30
C ASN A 164 -16.80 -19.46 -12.79
N ARG A 165 -18.03 -19.01 -12.49
CA ARG A 165 -18.53 -17.67 -12.86
C ARG A 165 -18.31 -16.64 -11.77
N VAL A 166 -18.06 -17.06 -10.54
CA VAL A 166 -17.83 -16.18 -9.40
C VAL A 166 -16.34 -15.83 -9.37
N ASP A 167 -16.02 -14.55 -9.52
CA ASP A 167 -14.65 -14.09 -9.49
C ASP A 167 -13.99 -14.42 -8.14
N GLY A 168 -12.79 -14.99 -8.22
CA GLY A 168 -12.03 -15.44 -7.05
C GLY A 168 -12.44 -16.82 -6.51
N CYS A 169 -13.48 -17.48 -7.03
CA CYS A 169 -13.88 -18.79 -6.49
C CYS A 169 -12.84 -19.88 -6.76
N VAL A 170 -12.43 -20.57 -5.69
CA VAL A 170 -11.51 -21.72 -5.75
C VAL A 170 -12.05 -22.94 -5.01
N PHE A 171 -13.14 -22.79 -4.27
CA PHE A 171 -13.76 -23.88 -3.53
C PHE A 171 -15.29 -23.76 -3.52
N ALA A 172 -15.96 -24.90 -3.59
CA ALA A 172 -17.40 -25.01 -3.49
C ALA A 172 -17.79 -26.04 -2.43
N ASN A 173 -18.75 -25.70 -1.58
CA ASN A 173 -19.44 -26.61 -0.66
C ASN A 173 -20.89 -26.78 -1.10
N LEU A 174 -21.26 -27.99 -1.48
CA LEU A 174 -22.63 -28.37 -1.86
C LEU A 174 -23.23 -29.19 -0.73
N TYR A 175 -24.44 -28.84 -0.30
CA TYR A 175 -25.11 -29.52 0.79
C TYR A 175 -26.63 -29.33 0.72
N TYR A 176 -27.38 -30.25 1.33
CA TYR A 176 -28.80 -30.04 1.55
C TYR A 176 -29.02 -29.29 2.86
N GLU A 177 -29.89 -28.28 2.83
CA GLU A 177 -30.35 -27.54 4.00
C GLU A 177 -31.87 -27.69 4.12
N TYR A 178 -32.32 -28.60 4.98
CA TYR A 178 -33.74 -28.93 5.14
C TYR A 178 -34.46 -28.00 6.11
N ASN A 179 -35.79 -27.92 6.00
CA ASN A 179 -36.69 -27.13 6.84
C ASN A 179 -36.36 -25.63 6.82
N ASN A 180 -35.92 -25.13 5.66
CA ASN A 180 -35.65 -23.71 5.47
C ASN A 180 -36.77 -23.12 4.60
N TYR A 181 -37.64 -22.33 5.24
CA TYR A 181 -38.84 -21.80 4.60
C TYR A 181 -38.53 -20.99 3.34
N LEU A 182 -37.43 -20.23 3.36
CA LEU A 182 -37.05 -19.39 2.24
C LEU A 182 -36.62 -20.23 1.04
N LEU A 183 -35.81 -21.26 1.27
CA LEU A 183 -35.33 -22.17 0.21
C LEU A 183 -36.47 -23.03 -0.35
N ASP A 184 -37.35 -23.51 0.52
CA ASP A 184 -38.39 -24.48 0.18
C ASP A 184 -39.62 -23.83 -0.48
N PHE A 185 -39.96 -22.59 -0.09
CA PHE A 185 -41.23 -21.98 -0.48
C PHE A 185 -41.13 -20.59 -1.12
N VAL A 186 -40.10 -19.79 -0.78
CA VAL A 186 -40.04 -18.36 -1.18
C VAL A 186 -39.19 -18.15 -2.42
N PHE A 187 -37.97 -18.68 -2.47
CA PHE A 187 -37.07 -18.50 -3.60
C PHE A 187 -37.55 -19.28 -4.83
N GLY A 188 -37.39 -18.69 -6.01
CA GLY A 188 -38.00 -19.18 -7.25
C GLY A 188 -37.51 -20.56 -7.68
N GLU A 189 -36.30 -20.92 -7.28
CA GLU A 189 -35.66 -22.20 -7.56
C GLU A 189 -36.26 -23.36 -6.76
N LYS A 190 -36.90 -23.07 -5.61
CA LYS A 190 -37.53 -24.06 -4.70
C LYS A 190 -36.66 -25.28 -4.44
N SER A 191 -35.40 -25.02 -4.12
CA SER A 191 -34.39 -26.05 -3.91
C SER A 191 -33.65 -25.82 -2.62
N ASN A 192 -33.59 -26.88 -1.82
CA ASN A 192 -32.79 -26.97 -0.61
C ASN A 192 -31.34 -27.42 -0.86
N LEU A 193 -30.93 -27.62 -2.11
CA LEU A 193 -29.55 -27.96 -2.46
C LEU A 193 -28.73 -26.69 -2.66
N LYS A 194 -27.98 -26.31 -1.62
CA LYS A 194 -27.23 -25.07 -1.51
C LYS A 194 -25.78 -25.28 -1.92
N CYS A 195 -25.28 -24.37 -2.75
CA CYS A 195 -23.90 -24.31 -3.23
C CYS A 195 -23.27 -23.01 -2.72
N ALA A 196 -22.54 -23.11 -1.61
CA ALA A 196 -21.74 -22.00 -1.07
C ALA A 196 -20.35 -22.02 -1.69
N VAL A 197 -19.82 -20.85 -2.05
CA VAL A 197 -18.52 -20.74 -2.74
C VAL A 197 -17.57 -19.78 -2.03
N TYR A 198 -16.28 -20.11 -2.08
CA TYR A 198 -15.23 -19.49 -1.27
C TYR A 198 -13.99 -19.16 -2.11
N GLY A 199 -13.28 -18.13 -1.67
CA GLY A 199 -12.01 -17.65 -2.22
C GLY A 199 -10.78 -18.42 -1.74
N ASP A 200 -10.96 -19.40 -0.85
CA ASP A 200 -9.89 -20.30 -0.40
C ASP A 200 -10.38 -21.75 -0.27
N ILE A 201 -9.43 -22.68 -0.15
CA ILE A 201 -9.68 -24.12 -0.02
C ILE A 201 -9.95 -24.48 1.44
N HIS A 202 -11.10 -25.12 1.67
CA HIS A 202 -11.54 -25.59 3.00
C HIS A 202 -11.64 -27.12 3.07
N PHE A 203 -11.61 -27.65 4.28
CA PHE A 203 -11.63 -29.09 4.55
C PHE A 203 -12.73 -29.50 5.53
N ALA A 204 -12.95 -30.81 5.67
CA ALA A 204 -14.03 -31.35 6.50
C ALA A 204 -14.01 -30.90 7.97
N ALA A 205 -12.85 -30.49 8.49
CA ALA A 205 -12.71 -29.96 9.85
C ALA A 205 -13.49 -28.64 10.08
N GLU A 206 -13.82 -27.93 9.01
CA GLU A 206 -14.55 -26.66 9.03
C GLU A 206 -16.07 -26.84 8.81
N LYS A 207 -16.57 -28.08 8.82
CA LYS A 207 -18.00 -28.41 8.71
C LYS A 207 -18.74 -28.15 10.03
N THR A 208 -18.71 -26.91 10.52
CA THR A 208 -19.25 -26.55 11.85
C THR A 208 -20.68 -26.01 11.82
N ASN A 209 -21.18 -25.54 10.68
CA ASN A 209 -22.57 -25.10 10.56
C ASN A 209 -23.51 -26.31 10.36
N THR A 210 -24.21 -26.69 11.42
CA THR A 210 -25.13 -27.84 11.41
C THR A 210 -26.60 -27.47 11.21
N GLY A 211 -26.90 -26.19 10.98
CA GLY A 211 -28.26 -25.63 11.06
C GLY A 211 -28.68 -25.36 12.51
N GLY A 212 -29.97 -25.50 12.81
CA GLY A 212 -30.54 -25.35 14.15
C GLY A 212 -31.46 -24.13 14.32
N GLN A 213 -31.73 -23.39 13.25
CA GLN A 213 -32.67 -22.28 13.24
C GLN A 213 -34.12 -22.78 13.10
N GLN A 214 -35.07 -22.12 13.76
CA GLN A 214 -36.49 -22.33 13.52
C GLN A 214 -36.94 -21.42 12.37
N SER A 215 -36.98 -21.94 11.14
CA SER A 215 -37.36 -21.16 9.95
C SER A 215 -38.87 -21.27 9.62
N GLU A 216 -39.48 -22.41 9.96
CA GLU A 216 -40.92 -22.67 9.77
C GLU A 216 -41.67 -22.65 11.10
N GLU A 217 -42.99 -22.41 11.09
CA GLU A 217 -43.79 -22.51 12.32
C GLU A 217 -43.86 -23.97 12.83
N PRO A 218 -43.85 -24.20 14.16
CA PRO A 218 -44.11 -25.51 14.73
C PRO A 218 -45.42 -26.13 14.18
N PRO A 219 -45.47 -27.44 13.87
CA PRO A 219 -44.59 -28.50 14.35
C PRO A 219 -43.39 -28.81 13.44
N ALA A 220 -43.06 -27.96 12.47
CA ALA A 220 -41.85 -28.13 11.66
C ALA A 220 -40.60 -28.15 12.54
N GLY A 221 -39.64 -29.01 12.20
CA GLY A 221 -38.38 -29.12 12.94
C GLY A 221 -37.44 -27.94 12.65
N LEU A 222 -36.35 -27.86 13.41
CA LEU A 222 -35.25 -26.94 13.12
C LEU A 222 -34.59 -27.27 11.77
N THR A 223 -33.95 -26.29 11.16
CA THR A 223 -33.10 -26.49 9.99
C THR A 223 -31.99 -27.48 10.31
N TYR A 224 -31.57 -28.27 9.33
CA TYR A 224 -30.41 -29.16 9.48
C TYR A 224 -29.71 -29.42 8.15
N ILE A 225 -28.41 -29.70 8.23
CA ILE A 225 -27.58 -29.98 7.06
C ILE A 225 -27.41 -31.49 6.83
N GLN A 226 -27.40 -31.90 5.56
CA GLN A 226 -27.03 -33.26 5.13
C GLN A 226 -26.17 -33.28 3.87
N ASN A 227 -25.46 -34.39 3.69
CA ASN A 227 -24.67 -34.71 2.51
C ASN A 227 -23.79 -33.55 2.04
N SER A 228 -23.00 -32.96 2.94
CA SER A 228 -22.16 -31.82 2.66
C SER A 228 -20.81 -32.26 2.10
N SER A 229 -20.57 -31.96 0.82
CA SER A 229 -19.33 -32.31 0.11
C SER A 229 -18.60 -31.03 -0.31
N GLY A 230 -17.28 -31.13 -0.44
CA GLY A 230 -16.40 -30.02 -0.78
C GLY A 230 -15.54 -30.32 -1.99
N TRP A 231 -15.40 -29.36 -2.88
CA TRP A 231 -14.57 -29.46 -4.08
C TRP A 231 -13.65 -28.26 -4.18
N ALA A 232 -12.35 -28.55 -4.26
CA ALA A 232 -11.32 -27.54 -4.43
C ALA A 232 -10.84 -27.52 -5.88
N ALA A 233 -10.52 -26.33 -6.38
CA ALA A 233 -9.81 -26.19 -7.64
C ALA A 233 -8.45 -26.90 -7.54
N LYS A 234 -8.09 -27.67 -8.57
CA LYS A 234 -6.78 -28.36 -8.62
C LYS A 234 -5.61 -27.39 -8.80
N THR A 235 -5.90 -26.24 -9.39
CA THR A 235 -4.93 -25.18 -9.65
C THR A 235 -5.49 -23.85 -9.20
N LEU A 236 -4.72 -23.13 -8.40
CA LEU A 236 -5.00 -21.76 -8.05
C LEU A 236 -4.42 -20.84 -9.12
N VAL A 237 -5.17 -19.80 -9.45
CA VAL A 237 -4.72 -18.76 -10.40
C VAL A 237 -4.00 -17.69 -9.58
N ASP A 238 -2.86 -17.23 -10.06
CA ASP A 238 -2.19 -16.10 -9.44
C ASP A 238 -3.10 -14.86 -9.49
N PRO A 239 -3.18 -14.07 -8.40
CA PRO A 239 -3.96 -12.86 -8.39
C PRO A 239 -3.42 -11.84 -9.40
N GLU A 240 -4.30 -11.01 -9.93
CA GLU A 240 -3.88 -9.89 -10.78
C GLU A 240 -2.99 -8.91 -10.00
N VAL A 241 -1.99 -8.35 -10.67
CA VAL A 241 -1.13 -7.33 -10.08
C VAL A 241 -1.91 -6.01 -10.04
N PRO A 242 -2.04 -5.36 -8.87
CA PRO A 242 -2.75 -4.09 -8.77
C PRO A 242 -2.15 -3.02 -9.69
N GLU A 243 -3.00 -2.14 -10.22
CA GLU A 243 -2.55 -0.96 -10.97
C GLU A 243 -1.60 -0.12 -10.10
N GLY A 244 -0.51 0.37 -10.68
CA GLY A 244 0.52 1.10 -9.92
C GLY A 244 1.46 0.22 -9.08
N TYR A 245 1.34 -1.10 -9.11
CA TYR A 245 2.22 -2.02 -8.38
C TYR A 245 2.94 -3.01 -9.32
N GLU A 246 3.99 -3.66 -8.79
CA GLU A 246 4.59 -4.88 -9.35
C GLU A 246 4.87 -5.92 -8.28
N VAL A 247 4.84 -7.18 -8.71
CA VAL A 247 5.26 -8.32 -7.90
C VAL A 247 6.77 -8.24 -7.70
N VAL A 248 7.19 -8.36 -6.45
CA VAL A 248 8.59 -8.52 -6.06
C VAL A 248 8.93 -10.00 -5.90
N PHE A 249 8.06 -10.75 -5.21
CA PHE A 249 8.24 -12.20 -5.02
C PHE A 249 6.91 -12.91 -4.74
N GLY A 250 6.94 -14.24 -4.77
CA GLY A 250 5.86 -15.11 -4.29
C GLY A 250 5.19 -15.95 -5.38
N PRO A 251 4.42 -16.99 -5.00
CA PRO A 251 4.03 -17.28 -3.62
C PRO A 251 5.14 -18.00 -2.86
N THR A 252 5.30 -17.69 -1.57
CA THR A 252 6.17 -18.41 -0.64
C THR A 252 5.42 -18.75 0.66
N ASP A 253 6.06 -19.52 1.55
CA ASP A 253 5.52 -19.81 2.89
C ASP A 253 6.12 -18.92 3.98
N GLY A 254 6.80 -17.83 3.61
CA GLY A 254 7.41 -16.87 4.53
C GLY A 254 6.90 -15.45 4.30
N ALA A 255 6.50 -14.76 5.36
CA ALA A 255 6.15 -13.34 5.36
C ALA A 255 7.38 -12.47 5.66
N ASN A 256 7.34 -11.21 5.27
CA ASN A 256 8.44 -10.29 5.52
C ASN A 256 8.61 -9.99 7.01
N ASN A 257 9.84 -10.15 7.50
CA ASN A 257 10.34 -9.53 8.72
C ASN A 257 11.44 -8.54 8.30
N ALA A 258 11.02 -7.32 7.98
CA ALA A 258 11.86 -6.33 7.30
C ALA A 258 11.76 -4.97 8.02
N PRO A 259 12.80 -4.12 7.92
CA PRO A 259 12.74 -2.75 8.42
C PRO A 259 11.73 -1.92 7.62
N GLY A 260 11.36 -0.78 8.19
CA GLY A 260 10.42 0.15 7.60
C GLY A 260 8.97 -0.25 7.74
N TYR A 261 8.66 -1.14 8.69
CA TYR A 261 7.32 -1.60 8.99
C TYR A 261 6.42 -0.43 9.40
N MET A 262 5.27 -0.35 8.76
CA MET A 262 4.26 0.69 9.00
C MET A 262 3.06 0.17 9.76
N GLY A 263 2.95 -1.14 10.03
CA GLY A 263 1.77 -1.77 10.60
C GLY A 263 1.14 -2.81 9.66
N PHE A 264 -0.06 -3.28 10.02
CA PHE A 264 -0.75 -4.34 9.29
C PHE A 264 -2.27 -4.18 9.29
N ALA A 265 -2.92 -4.86 8.36
CA ALA A 265 -4.36 -5.05 8.35
C ALA A 265 -4.72 -6.52 8.19
N PHE A 266 -5.82 -6.94 8.80
CA PHE A 266 -6.49 -8.20 8.48
C PHE A 266 -7.65 -7.92 7.55
N ILE A 267 -7.72 -8.70 6.48
CA ILE A 267 -8.83 -8.73 5.53
C ILE A 267 -9.46 -10.11 5.50
N ASP A 268 -10.74 -10.19 5.15
CA ASP A 268 -11.56 -11.41 5.23
C ASP A 268 -11.40 -12.37 4.06
N LYS A 269 -10.73 -11.94 2.99
CA LYS A 269 -10.36 -12.76 1.82
C LYS A 269 -9.02 -12.35 1.24
N TYR A 270 -8.38 -13.26 0.51
CA TYR A 270 -7.10 -12.99 -0.16
C TYR A 270 -7.30 -12.01 -1.34
N ASP A 271 -7.22 -10.71 -1.06
CA ASP A 271 -7.41 -9.65 -2.05
C ASP A 271 -6.20 -8.72 -2.09
N VAL A 272 -5.41 -8.87 -3.16
CA VAL A 272 -4.20 -8.07 -3.39
C VAL A 272 -4.54 -6.60 -3.69
N ASN A 273 -5.66 -6.33 -4.37
CA ASN A 273 -6.08 -4.97 -4.65
C ASN A 273 -6.50 -4.25 -3.36
N ALA A 274 -7.12 -4.98 -2.42
CA ALA A 274 -7.44 -4.44 -1.11
C ALA A 274 -6.18 -4.02 -0.34
N CYS A 275 -5.14 -4.87 -0.28
CA CYS A 275 -3.87 -4.48 0.34
C CYS A 275 -3.19 -3.30 -0.38
N ALA A 276 -3.25 -3.23 -1.71
CA ALA A 276 -2.71 -2.12 -2.48
C ALA A 276 -3.42 -0.79 -2.18
N ALA A 277 -4.76 -0.81 -2.10
CA ALA A 277 -5.55 0.35 -1.70
C ALA A 277 -5.18 0.80 -0.28
N LEU A 278 -5.13 -0.14 0.68
CA LEU A 278 -4.73 0.15 2.06
C LEU A 278 -3.34 0.76 2.16
N CYS A 279 -2.36 0.23 1.41
CA CYS A 279 -1.02 0.81 1.32
C CYS A 279 -1.05 2.22 0.72
N SER A 280 -1.79 2.43 -0.37
CA SER A 280 -1.86 3.72 -1.07
C SER A 280 -2.52 4.82 -0.23
N THR A 281 -3.47 4.46 0.65
CA THR A 281 -4.15 5.41 1.55
C THR A 281 -3.50 5.52 2.93
N ARG A 282 -2.46 4.71 3.21
CA ARG A 282 -1.80 4.72 4.51
C ARG A 282 -1.05 6.04 4.68
N GLY A 283 -1.30 6.72 5.80
CA GLY A 283 -0.57 7.94 6.15
C GLY A 283 0.94 7.70 6.18
N ALA A 284 1.69 8.71 5.78
CA ALA A 284 3.15 8.64 5.81
C ALA A 284 3.67 8.46 7.23
N ASP A 285 4.67 7.59 7.38
CA ASP A 285 5.46 7.51 8.59
C ASP A 285 6.38 8.73 8.68
N GLY A 286 6.49 9.33 9.87
CA GLY A 286 7.26 10.57 10.07
C GLY A 286 8.76 10.39 9.81
N ASN A 287 9.29 9.17 9.92
CA ASN A 287 10.67 8.84 9.65
C ASN A 287 10.87 8.30 8.23
N GLY A 288 9.95 7.47 7.74
CA GLY A 288 10.08 6.67 6.52
C GLY A 288 9.39 7.19 5.26
N GLY A 289 8.29 7.93 5.42
CA GLY A 289 7.45 8.44 4.34
C GLY A 289 6.24 7.53 4.04
N ALA A 290 5.68 7.66 2.85
CA ALA A 290 4.52 6.86 2.40
C ALA A 290 4.84 5.37 2.29
N CYS A 291 3.79 4.55 2.28
CA CYS A 291 3.89 3.11 1.99
C CYS A 291 4.38 2.88 0.55
N GLN A 292 5.47 2.13 0.43
CA GLN A 292 6.12 1.78 -0.84
C GLN A 292 6.02 0.30 -1.16
N PHE A 293 5.74 -0.54 -0.15
CA PHE A 293 5.70 -1.98 -0.30
C PHE A 293 4.66 -2.59 0.63
N PHE A 294 4.02 -3.67 0.20
CA PHE A 294 3.23 -4.50 1.07
C PHE A 294 3.47 -5.99 0.82
N ASN A 295 3.31 -6.77 1.87
CA ASN A 295 3.31 -8.22 1.84
C ASN A 295 1.93 -8.73 2.23
N ILE A 296 1.28 -9.48 1.34
CA ILE A 296 0.02 -10.17 1.61
C ILE A 296 0.28 -11.66 1.81
N TRP A 297 -0.28 -12.25 2.86
CA TRP A 297 -0.13 -13.66 3.16
C TRP A 297 -1.33 -14.24 3.91
N ARG A 298 -1.49 -15.56 3.83
CA ARG A 298 -2.57 -16.29 4.50
C ARG A 298 -2.09 -16.90 5.82
N ALA A 299 -2.83 -16.62 6.89
CA ALA A 299 -2.64 -17.18 8.21
C ALA A 299 -3.42 -18.49 8.37
N LEU A 300 -2.72 -19.59 8.68
CA LEU A 300 -3.32 -20.86 9.08
C LEU A 300 -3.15 -21.06 10.57
N VAL A 301 -4.22 -21.25 11.33
CA VAL A 301 -4.17 -21.69 12.73
C VAL A 301 -4.56 -23.16 12.79
N LYS A 302 -3.65 -24.03 13.27
CA LYS A 302 -3.85 -25.49 13.30
C LYS A 302 -4.21 -26.07 11.91
N GLY A 303 -3.69 -25.44 10.85
CA GLY A 303 -3.95 -25.84 9.46
C GLY A 303 -5.24 -25.29 8.86
N VAL A 304 -6.01 -24.48 9.58
CA VAL A 304 -7.26 -23.87 9.12
C VAL A 304 -7.04 -22.40 8.72
N PRO A 305 -7.40 -21.97 7.49
CA PRO A 305 -7.39 -20.57 7.11
C PRO A 305 -8.20 -19.70 8.06
N THR A 306 -7.52 -18.77 8.74
CA THR A 306 -8.13 -17.95 9.80
C THR A 306 -8.18 -16.47 9.44
N THR A 307 -7.19 -15.96 8.70
CA THR A 307 -7.19 -14.59 8.19
C THR A 307 -6.18 -14.38 7.07
N TYR A 308 -6.23 -13.22 6.43
CA TYR A 308 -5.29 -12.74 5.43
C TYR A 308 -4.69 -11.43 5.88
N THR A 309 -3.37 -11.37 5.94
CA THR A 309 -2.64 -10.25 6.51
C THR A 309 -2.01 -9.42 5.41
N CYS A 310 -2.26 -8.11 5.40
CA CYS A 310 -1.48 -7.13 4.66
C CYS A 310 -0.48 -6.49 5.62
N SER A 311 0.82 -6.70 5.44
CA SER A 311 1.89 -5.99 6.18
C SER A 311 2.46 -4.87 5.29
N PHE A 312 2.56 -3.65 5.82
CA PHE A 312 2.90 -2.45 5.04
C PHE A 312 4.30 -1.92 5.40
N TYR A 313 5.01 -1.37 4.42
CA TYR A 313 6.38 -0.89 4.60
C TYR A 313 6.66 0.37 3.77
N TYR A 314 7.41 1.32 4.33
CA TYR A 314 7.94 2.47 3.58
C TYR A 314 9.31 2.19 2.95
N VAL A 315 9.98 1.11 3.35
CA VAL A 315 11.15 0.57 2.65
C VAL A 315 10.71 -0.63 1.83
N VAL A 316 11.13 -0.68 0.56
CA VAL A 316 10.86 -1.83 -0.30
C VAL A 316 11.64 -3.05 0.19
N ALA A 317 10.91 -4.10 0.56
CA ALA A 317 11.49 -5.39 0.94
C ALA A 317 11.49 -6.38 -0.23
N ASP A 318 12.20 -7.50 -0.08
CA ASP A 318 12.28 -8.58 -1.05
C ASP A 318 12.16 -9.97 -0.38
N GLU A 319 12.27 -11.03 -1.17
CA GLU A 319 12.16 -12.42 -0.70
C GLU A 319 13.20 -12.80 0.36
N SER A 320 14.36 -12.15 0.39
CA SER A 320 15.42 -12.48 1.37
C SER A 320 15.00 -12.15 2.82
N THR A 321 14.06 -11.23 2.98
CA THR A 321 13.48 -10.85 4.28
C THR A 321 12.19 -11.62 4.60
N ALA A 322 11.72 -12.50 3.71
CA ALA A 322 10.52 -13.31 3.87
C ALA A 322 10.76 -14.50 4.82
N VAL A 323 11.20 -14.21 6.04
CA VAL A 323 11.70 -15.20 7.02
C VAL A 323 10.73 -15.47 8.18
N ASN A 324 9.56 -14.84 8.19
CA ASN A 324 8.51 -15.12 9.16
C ASN A 324 7.61 -16.26 8.67
N TYR A 325 7.79 -17.47 9.20
CA TYR A 325 7.02 -18.66 8.83
C TYR A 325 5.81 -18.92 9.77
N GLY A 326 5.57 -18.02 10.73
CA GLY A 326 4.57 -18.16 11.79
C GLY A 326 5.19 -18.53 13.15
N GLN A 327 4.33 -18.60 14.18
CA GLN A 327 4.70 -18.92 15.56
C GLN A 327 3.64 -19.78 16.22
N GLY A 328 4.06 -20.79 17.00
CA GLY A 328 3.12 -21.71 17.65
C GLY A 328 2.36 -22.57 16.62
N ASP A 329 1.03 -22.51 16.65
CA ASP A 329 0.14 -23.17 15.69
C ASP A 329 -0.27 -22.29 14.50
N LEU A 330 0.17 -21.02 14.48
CA LEU A 330 0.08 -20.14 13.32
C LEU A 330 1.16 -20.50 12.30
N LYS A 331 0.75 -20.66 11.04
CA LYS A 331 1.64 -20.80 9.88
C LYS A 331 1.34 -19.76 8.82
N VAL A 332 2.38 -19.26 8.18
CA VAL A 332 2.28 -18.39 7.01
C VAL A 332 2.25 -19.25 5.74
N THR A 333 1.36 -18.92 4.81
CA THR A 333 1.31 -19.55 3.47
C THR A 333 0.88 -18.51 2.43
N TYR A 334 1.12 -18.81 1.14
CA TYR A 334 0.71 -17.93 0.02
C TYR A 334 1.18 -16.47 0.19
N SER A 335 2.39 -16.28 0.70
CA SER A 335 2.98 -14.96 0.90
C SER A 335 3.49 -14.37 -0.41
N ARG A 336 3.17 -13.10 -0.67
CA ARG A 336 3.57 -12.36 -1.87
C ARG A 336 3.96 -10.94 -1.51
N GLY A 337 5.03 -10.44 -2.12
CA GLY A 337 5.50 -9.07 -1.97
C GLY A 337 5.15 -8.22 -3.19
N TYR A 338 4.64 -7.02 -2.96
CA TYR A 338 4.32 -6.05 -4.00
C TYR A 338 4.93 -4.69 -3.67
N ARG A 339 5.61 -4.07 -4.64
CA ARG A 339 6.12 -2.71 -4.51
C ARG A 339 5.33 -1.74 -5.37
N ARG A 340 5.13 -0.53 -4.86
CA ARG A 340 4.51 0.58 -5.59
C ARG A 340 5.49 1.09 -6.64
N LYS A 341 5.01 1.32 -7.85
CA LYS A 341 5.81 1.79 -8.98
C LYS A 341 5.92 3.30 -8.94
N SER A 342 7.11 3.80 -8.59
CA SER A 342 7.44 5.20 -8.82
C SER A 342 7.69 5.45 -10.30
N LEU A 343 7.11 6.51 -10.85
CA LEU A 343 7.41 6.99 -12.20
C LEU A 343 8.72 7.77 -12.27
N VAL A 344 9.24 8.22 -11.12
CA VAL A 344 10.54 8.86 -11.01
C VAL A 344 11.61 7.77 -10.97
N ILE A 345 12.52 7.83 -11.93
CA ILE A 345 13.69 6.95 -11.94
C ILE A 345 14.71 7.53 -10.98
N ASP A 346 15.20 6.69 -10.06
CA ASP A 346 16.33 7.02 -9.19
C ASP A 346 16.07 8.27 -8.34
N GLY A 347 14.94 8.26 -7.63
CA GLY A 347 14.47 9.37 -6.79
C GLY A 347 15.32 9.70 -5.57
N GLY A 348 16.12 8.73 -5.10
CA GLY A 348 17.16 8.93 -4.08
C GLY A 348 18.53 9.24 -4.66
N PHE A 349 18.63 9.42 -5.98
CA PHE A 349 19.85 9.82 -6.69
C PHE A 349 21.04 8.85 -6.62
N GLU A 350 20.82 7.62 -6.17
CA GLU A 350 21.85 6.60 -5.91
C GLU A 350 22.52 6.06 -7.17
N GLY A 351 21.95 6.26 -8.36
CA GLY A 351 22.62 5.98 -9.62
C GLY A 351 23.78 6.94 -9.92
N TYR A 352 23.85 8.10 -9.25
CA TYR A 352 25.04 8.94 -9.27
C TYR A 352 26.07 8.43 -8.26
N THR A 353 27.15 7.83 -8.76
CA THR A 353 28.14 7.14 -7.93
C THR A 353 29.56 7.65 -8.16
N CYS A 354 30.34 7.71 -7.07
CA CYS A 354 31.79 7.91 -7.08
C CYS A 354 32.42 7.34 -5.79
N SER A 355 33.71 7.57 -5.54
CA SER A 355 34.43 6.90 -4.45
C SER A 355 34.11 7.38 -3.04
N ASP A 356 33.91 8.68 -2.82
CA ASP A 356 33.73 9.26 -1.48
C ASP A 356 32.89 10.54 -1.51
N PHE A 357 33.31 11.51 -2.32
CA PHE A 357 32.64 12.80 -2.47
C PHE A 357 32.77 13.29 -3.90
N CYS A 358 31.64 13.53 -4.54
CA CYS A 358 31.57 14.23 -5.81
C CYS A 358 30.22 14.91 -5.96
N TYR A 359 30.15 15.83 -6.91
CA TYR A 359 28.91 16.49 -7.29
C TYR A 359 28.90 16.78 -8.79
N ALA A 360 27.71 16.85 -9.36
CA ALA A 360 27.51 17.21 -10.75
C ALA A 360 26.22 18.02 -10.92
N GLY A 361 26.19 18.91 -11.91
CA GLY A 361 24.95 19.58 -12.31
C GLY A 361 23.95 18.64 -13.00
N LYS A 362 24.36 17.46 -13.46
CA LYS A 362 23.47 16.47 -14.10
C LYS A 362 24.11 15.08 -14.15
N TYR A 363 23.29 14.06 -14.29
CA TYR A 363 23.68 12.71 -14.71
C TYR A 363 22.57 12.07 -15.55
N ALA A 364 22.57 10.74 -15.72
CA ALA A 364 21.64 10.04 -16.60
C ALA A 364 20.16 10.29 -16.25
N ASN A 365 19.80 10.35 -14.97
CA ASN A 365 18.40 10.38 -14.52
C ASN A 365 17.90 11.77 -14.12
N TRP A 366 18.80 12.72 -13.82
CA TRP A 366 18.44 14.05 -13.33
C TRP A 366 19.30 15.17 -13.89
N ILE A 367 18.69 16.34 -14.02
CA ILE A 367 19.29 17.57 -14.53
C ILE A 367 19.02 18.70 -13.55
N GLY A 368 20.09 19.27 -13.01
CA GLY A 368 20.12 20.57 -12.35
C GLY A 368 20.47 21.67 -13.33
N THR A 369 19.80 22.80 -13.22
CA THR A 369 20.00 23.98 -14.07
C THR A 369 20.14 25.24 -13.23
N SER A 370 21.00 26.14 -13.72
CA SER A 370 21.21 27.48 -13.18
C SER A 370 20.49 28.52 -14.05
N PRO A 371 19.94 29.60 -13.46
CA PRO A 371 19.50 30.76 -14.21
C PRO A 371 20.70 31.48 -14.84
N ALA A 372 20.41 32.45 -15.71
CA ALA A 372 21.46 33.25 -16.33
C ALA A 372 22.31 33.97 -15.27
N GLY A 373 23.63 33.76 -15.34
CA GLY A 373 24.59 34.31 -14.38
C GLY A 373 24.81 33.46 -13.11
N GLY A 374 24.06 32.38 -12.93
CA GLY A 374 24.25 31.44 -11.82
C GLY A 374 25.21 30.30 -12.14
N TYR A 375 25.71 29.64 -11.09
CA TYR A 375 26.66 28.54 -11.22
C TYR A 375 26.40 27.42 -10.20
N LEU A 376 25.98 26.26 -10.73
CA LEU A 376 25.65 25.06 -9.94
C LEU A 376 24.57 25.32 -8.88
N ASP A 377 23.50 26.02 -9.29
CA ASP A 377 22.38 26.36 -8.41
C ASP A 377 21.41 25.21 -8.21
N ALA A 378 21.54 24.15 -9.01
CA ALA A 378 20.96 22.85 -8.74
C ALA A 378 22.00 21.78 -9.09
N SER A 379 22.25 20.86 -8.17
CA SER A 379 23.28 19.84 -8.32
C SER A 379 22.91 18.56 -7.58
N ILE A 380 23.59 17.47 -7.93
CA ILE A 380 23.46 16.17 -7.30
C ILE A 380 24.79 15.87 -6.62
N PHE A 381 24.74 15.49 -5.35
CA PHE A 381 25.89 15.12 -4.54
C PHE A 381 25.87 13.61 -4.30
N HIS A 382 27.05 12.99 -4.33
CA HIS A 382 27.28 11.68 -3.74
C HIS A 382 28.12 11.92 -2.47
N TYR A 383 27.44 12.10 -1.34
CA TYR A 383 28.04 12.28 -0.03
C TYR A 383 27.02 11.95 1.07
N ALA A 384 27.17 10.78 1.70
CA ALA A 384 26.22 10.26 2.68
C ALA A 384 25.85 11.23 3.83
N PRO A 385 26.78 12.06 4.37
CA PRO A 385 26.40 13.05 5.38
C PRO A 385 25.38 14.09 4.93
N TYR A 386 25.17 14.28 3.62
CA TYR A 386 24.15 15.21 3.11
C TYR A 386 22.84 14.52 2.77
N ALA A 387 22.84 13.19 2.62
CA ALA A 387 21.68 12.44 2.20
C ALA A 387 20.78 12.08 3.38
N ARG A 388 19.47 11.92 3.13
CA ARG A 388 18.54 11.37 4.10
C ARG A 388 18.70 9.85 4.16
N SER A 389 18.73 9.23 2.98
CA SER A 389 18.89 7.80 2.78
C SER A 389 20.07 7.54 1.82
N GLY A 390 20.65 6.35 1.87
CA GLY A 390 21.74 6.00 0.95
C GLY A 390 23.00 6.88 1.08
N LYS A 391 23.47 7.40 -0.06
CA LYS A 391 24.71 8.18 -0.20
C LYS A 391 24.54 9.45 -1.02
N SER A 392 23.42 9.63 -1.71
CA SER A 392 23.27 10.67 -2.72
C SER A 392 22.08 11.55 -2.42
N VAL A 393 22.15 12.82 -2.85
CA VAL A 393 21.11 13.81 -2.56
C VAL A 393 21.14 14.91 -3.60
N ALA A 394 20.01 15.55 -3.84
CA ALA A 394 19.98 16.77 -4.63
C ALA A 394 20.07 18.02 -3.76
N LEU A 395 20.74 19.04 -4.30
CA LEU A 395 20.91 20.35 -3.71
C LEU A 395 20.29 21.42 -4.61
N LEU A 396 19.56 22.34 -4.01
CA LEU A 396 19.09 23.60 -4.59
C LEU A 396 19.78 24.79 -3.90
N GLY A 397 20.21 25.77 -4.69
CA GLY A 397 21.10 26.89 -4.33
C GLY A 397 22.56 26.66 -4.77
N SER A 398 23.30 27.74 -5.06
CA SER A 398 24.69 27.69 -5.53
C SER A 398 25.56 26.78 -4.67
N ALA A 399 25.95 25.62 -5.20
CA ALA A 399 26.69 24.59 -4.48
C ALA A 399 28.05 25.08 -3.95
N SER A 400 28.64 26.05 -4.67
CA SER A 400 29.92 26.68 -4.34
C SER A 400 29.78 28.00 -3.57
N GLY A 401 28.55 28.47 -3.33
CA GLY A 401 28.28 29.73 -2.65
C GLY A 401 28.78 30.97 -3.41
N VAL A 402 29.01 30.87 -4.72
CA VAL A 402 29.54 31.98 -5.54
C VAL A 402 28.47 33.01 -5.89
N ASP A 403 27.21 32.62 -5.83
CA ASP A 403 26.06 33.48 -6.08
C ASP A 403 24.87 33.08 -5.20
N ALA A 404 23.83 33.92 -5.18
CA ALA A 404 22.62 33.73 -4.37
C ALA A 404 21.38 33.53 -5.25
N LEU A 405 21.52 32.77 -6.35
CA LEU A 405 20.43 32.49 -7.27
C LEU A 405 19.80 31.11 -6.99
N PRO A 406 18.49 30.96 -7.26
CA PRO A 406 17.81 29.67 -7.16
C PRO A 406 18.06 28.81 -8.39
N GLY A 407 18.19 27.49 -8.20
CA GLY A 407 18.30 26.53 -9.28
C GLY A 407 17.01 25.76 -9.52
N THR A 408 17.02 24.96 -10.58
CA THR A 408 15.91 24.05 -10.89
C THR A 408 16.42 22.64 -11.12
N LEU A 409 15.90 21.68 -10.36
CA LEU A 409 16.16 20.25 -10.46
C LEU A 409 14.96 19.55 -11.12
N ALA A 410 15.21 18.69 -12.12
CA ALA A 410 14.16 17.91 -12.77
C ALA A 410 14.67 16.53 -13.20
N PRO A 411 13.80 15.51 -13.31
CA PRO A 411 14.13 14.28 -13.99
C PRO A 411 14.58 14.56 -15.43
N ALA A 412 15.54 13.78 -15.93
CA ALA A 412 16.13 13.97 -17.25
C ALA A 412 15.17 13.64 -18.41
N SER A 413 14.06 12.96 -18.11
CA SER A 413 13.00 12.61 -19.06
C SER A 413 11.64 12.88 -18.45
N PRO A 414 10.62 13.23 -19.26
CA PRO A 414 9.24 13.34 -18.79
C PRO A 414 8.76 12.05 -18.13
N LEU A 415 7.91 12.19 -17.11
CA LEU A 415 7.31 11.07 -16.40
C LEU A 415 6.28 10.38 -17.30
N LYS A 416 6.26 9.05 -17.32
CA LYS A 416 5.33 8.26 -18.15
C LYS A 416 3.91 8.20 -17.56
N THR A 417 3.33 9.36 -17.29
CA THR A 417 1.98 9.52 -16.75
C THR A 417 0.92 9.31 -17.82
N VAL A 418 -0.31 8.98 -17.40
CA VAL A 418 -1.48 8.84 -18.25
C VAL A 418 -2.40 10.04 -18.06
N ALA A 419 -2.81 10.67 -19.17
CA ALA A 419 -3.68 11.84 -19.12
C ALA A 419 -4.99 11.55 -18.37
N GLY A 420 -5.37 12.44 -17.44
CA GLY A 420 -6.58 12.33 -16.63
C GLY A 420 -6.44 11.45 -15.38
N LYS A 421 -5.36 10.67 -15.24
CA LYS A 421 -5.08 9.96 -13.98
C LYS A 421 -4.51 10.91 -12.93
N LYS A 422 -4.73 10.57 -11.66
CA LYS A 422 -4.15 11.28 -10.51
C LYS A 422 -2.86 10.61 -10.08
N TYR A 423 -1.94 11.42 -9.60
CA TYR A 423 -0.66 10.98 -9.06
C TYR A 423 -0.35 11.73 -7.78
N THR A 424 0.45 11.10 -6.93
CA THR A 424 1.01 11.70 -5.72
C THR A 424 2.51 11.88 -5.89
N ILE A 425 2.98 13.12 -5.75
CA ILE A 425 4.40 13.45 -5.65
C ILE A 425 4.77 13.38 -4.17
N THR A 426 5.80 12.60 -3.83
CA THR A 426 6.31 12.50 -2.47
C THR A 426 7.81 12.73 -2.45
N PHE A 427 8.35 13.39 -1.44
CA PHE A 427 9.79 13.56 -1.27
C PHE A 427 10.11 14.00 0.15
N PHE A 428 11.39 13.95 0.49
CA PHE A 428 11.90 14.58 1.71
C PHE A 428 12.68 15.85 1.37
N HIS A 429 12.53 16.87 2.22
CA HIS A 429 13.27 18.12 2.10
C HIS A 429 13.90 18.52 3.43
N ALA A 430 15.09 19.13 3.36
CA ALA A 430 15.77 19.72 4.50
C ALA A 430 16.46 21.05 4.15
N SER A 431 16.55 21.94 5.14
CA SER A 431 17.27 23.21 5.10
C SER A 431 17.95 23.48 6.44
N VAL A 432 18.92 22.63 6.80
CA VAL A 432 19.66 22.68 8.08
C VAL A 432 21.15 22.95 7.90
N TYR A 433 21.58 23.40 6.73
CA TYR A 433 23.00 23.41 6.42
C TYR A 433 23.72 24.61 7.03
N ALA A 434 23.21 25.82 6.80
CA ALA A 434 23.88 27.06 7.17
C ALA A 434 23.49 27.61 8.55
N GLY A 435 22.63 26.88 9.28
CA GLY A 435 22.10 27.31 10.57
C GLY A 435 20.91 28.27 10.46
N GLN A 436 20.23 28.48 11.58
CA GLN A 436 18.90 29.12 11.64
C GLN A 436 18.82 30.51 10.97
N VAL A 437 19.87 31.32 11.10
CA VAL A 437 19.87 32.69 10.58
C VAL A 437 20.04 32.73 9.06
N ALA A 438 20.92 31.90 8.52
CA ALA A 438 21.23 31.86 7.10
C ALA A 438 20.12 31.15 6.30
N GLU A 439 19.50 30.13 6.89
CA GLU A 439 18.43 29.34 6.26
C GLU A 439 17.05 30.02 6.29
N LYS A 440 16.91 31.20 6.93
CA LYS A 440 15.61 31.88 7.11
C LYS A 440 14.80 32.06 5.81
N ASP A 441 15.50 32.17 4.68
CA ASP A 441 14.90 32.40 3.37
C ASP A 441 14.97 31.14 2.47
N ALA A 442 15.21 29.96 3.03
CA ALA A 442 15.14 28.70 2.31
C ALA A 442 13.73 28.49 1.75
N PHE A 443 13.65 27.99 0.52
CA PHE A 443 12.38 27.69 -0.12
C PHE A 443 12.54 26.64 -1.22
N VAL A 444 11.45 25.93 -1.51
CA VAL A 444 11.30 25.02 -2.64
C VAL A 444 9.90 25.16 -3.22
N ASP A 445 9.81 25.47 -4.50
CA ASP A 445 8.62 25.38 -5.32
C ASP A 445 8.59 24.03 -6.03
N VAL A 446 7.51 23.27 -5.81
CA VAL A 446 7.24 22.04 -6.55
C VAL A 446 6.46 22.41 -7.81
N LEU A 447 6.97 22.03 -8.96
CA LEU A 447 6.45 22.40 -10.27
C LEU A 447 5.92 21.16 -10.99
N TRP A 448 4.68 21.25 -11.49
CA TRP A 448 4.07 20.26 -12.37
C TRP A 448 3.74 20.92 -13.71
N ASN A 449 4.43 20.50 -14.78
CA ASN A 449 4.37 21.12 -16.10
C ASN A 449 4.62 22.64 -16.08
N GLY A 450 5.58 23.07 -15.27
CA GLY A 450 5.93 24.49 -15.09
C GLY A 450 4.93 25.30 -14.26
N VAL A 451 3.89 24.68 -13.72
CA VAL A 451 2.94 25.32 -12.79
C VAL A 451 3.32 24.94 -11.37
N THR A 452 3.48 25.93 -10.48
CA THR A 452 3.74 25.69 -9.06
C THR A 452 2.52 25.03 -8.42
N VAL A 453 2.69 23.80 -7.95
CA VAL A 453 1.66 23.06 -7.20
C VAL A 453 1.77 23.31 -5.70
N ALA A 454 2.97 23.60 -5.21
CA ALA A 454 3.22 23.96 -3.82
C ALA A 454 4.46 24.85 -3.70
N SER A 455 4.46 25.73 -2.70
CA SER A 455 5.61 26.53 -2.28
C SER A 455 5.90 26.26 -0.82
N ILE A 456 7.08 25.71 -0.54
CA ILE A 456 7.57 25.37 0.80
C ILE A 456 8.55 26.47 1.22
N LYS A 457 8.35 27.06 2.40
CA LYS A 457 9.23 28.09 2.97
C LYS A 457 9.56 27.74 4.42
N PRO A 458 10.43 26.75 4.64
CA PRO A 458 10.56 26.14 5.94
C PRO A 458 11.50 26.90 6.88
N GLY A 459 12.30 27.85 6.35
CA GLY A 459 13.37 28.46 7.12
C GLY A 459 14.41 27.40 7.46
N TYR A 460 14.64 27.16 8.75
CA TYR A 460 15.50 26.07 9.22
C TYR A 460 14.65 24.85 9.59
N GLN A 461 14.77 23.76 8.83
CA GLN A 461 13.95 22.56 9.02
C GLN A 461 14.72 21.28 8.71
N PRO A 462 14.75 20.29 9.63
CA PRO A 462 15.33 18.98 9.38
C PRO A 462 14.54 18.22 8.30
N TRP A 463 15.04 17.03 7.91
CA TRP A 463 14.34 16.19 6.95
C TRP A 463 12.87 16.04 7.29
N THR A 464 12.03 16.51 6.37
CA THR A 464 10.58 16.54 6.51
C THR A 464 9.95 15.97 5.25
N TYR A 465 8.97 15.10 5.44
CA TYR A 465 8.20 14.49 4.37
C TYR A 465 7.19 15.47 3.79
N TYR A 466 7.10 15.51 2.46
CA TYR A 466 6.12 16.30 1.72
C TYR A 466 5.38 15.42 0.70
N GLU A 467 4.08 15.68 0.57
CA GLU A 467 3.18 14.96 -0.33
C GLU A 467 2.23 15.93 -1.04
N TYR A 468 2.07 15.78 -2.36
CA TYR A 468 1.16 16.59 -3.17
C TYR A 468 0.45 15.77 -4.25
N GLU A 469 -0.88 15.88 -4.31
CA GLU A 469 -1.70 15.34 -5.40
C GLU A 469 -1.61 16.23 -6.67
N VAL A 470 -1.49 15.58 -7.83
CA VAL A 470 -1.54 16.22 -9.15
C VAL A 470 -2.41 15.42 -10.12
N THR A 471 -2.98 16.10 -11.13
CA THR A 471 -3.67 15.45 -12.25
C THR A 471 -2.79 15.52 -13.49
N ALA A 472 -2.55 14.37 -14.12
CA ALA A 472 -1.67 14.25 -15.27
C ALA A 472 -2.32 14.74 -16.57
N LYS A 473 -1.49 15.32 -17.45
CA LYS A 473 -1.79 15.61 -18.85
C LYS A 473 -1.16 14.58 -19.81
N GLY A 474 -0.37 13.66 -19.28
CA GLY A 474 0.37 12.64 -20.01
C GLY A 474 1.76 13.12 -20.41
N ASN A 475 2.79 12.30 -20.16
CA ASN A 475 4.20 12.68 -20.32
C ASN A 475 4.55 13.96 -19.54
N ASP A 476 4.11 14.04 -18.28
CA ASP A 476 4.21 15.26 -17.48
C ASP A 476 5.65 15.55 -17.01
N LEU A 477 5.94 16.83 -16.74
CA LEU A 477 7.23 17.30 -16.23
C LEU A 477 7.12 17.62 -14.74
N LEU A 478 7.94 16.97 -13.91
CA LEU A 478 8.19 17.34 -12.52
C LEU A 478 9.46 18.20 -12.44
N ALA A 479 9.44 19.24 -11.62
CA ALA A 479 10.65 19.95 -11.23
C ALA A 479 10.54 20.52 -9.81
N PHE A 480 11.70 20.78 -9.21
CA PHE A 480 11.85 21.49 -7.95
C PHE A 480 12.70 22.73 -8.20
N HIS A 481 12.16 23.90 -7.87
CA HIS A 481 12.86 25.17 -8.03
C HIS A 481 13.07 25.81 -6.66
N GLY A 482 14.26 26.25 -6.36
CA GLY A 482 14.48 26.89 -5.07
C GLY A 482 15.92 26.92 -4.62
N GLY A 483 16.08 27.03 -3.31
CA GLY A 483 17.35 27.34 -2.66
C GLY A 483 17.92 28.69 -3.09
N LYS A 484 18.82 29.25 -2.29
CA LYS A 484 19.65 30.40 -2.67
C LYS A 484 20.75 30.52 -1.62
N ALA A 485 22.01 30.31 -2.00
CA ALA A 485 23.09 30.37 -1.01
C ALA A 485 23.05 31.73 -0.27
N PRO A 486 23.18 31.77 1.07
CA PRO A 486 23.56 30.67 1.96
C PRO A 486 22.40 29.78 2.46
N ALA A 487 21.17 29.97 2.00
CA ALA A 487 20.02 29.12 2.33
C ALA A 487 19.88 27.96 1.33
N TRP A 488 20.45 26.79 1.66
CA TRP A 488 20.43 25.63 0.78
C TRP A 488 19.23 24.74 1.06
N SER A 489 18.72 24.08 0.01
CA SER A 489 17.62 23.13 0.13
C SER A 489 18.04 21.78 -0.41
N PHE A 490 17.97 20.77 0.44
CA PHE A 490 18.30 19.38 0.11
C PHE A 490 17.00 18.64 -0.18
N ILE A 491 17.01 17.80 -1.21
CA ILE A 491 15.86 16.99 -1.62
C ILE A 491 16.33 15.54 -1.77
N ASP A 492 15.55 14.61 -1.22
CA ASP A 492 15.82 13.17 -1.26
C ASP A 492 14.54 12.33 -1.40
N ASP A 493 14.71 11.08 -1.80
CA ASP A 493 13.67 10.04 -1.86
C ASP A 493 12.40 10.46 -2.63
N VAL A 494 12.61 11.08 -3.79
CA VAL A 494 11.52 11.57 -4.65
C VAL A 494 10.78 10.41 -5.31
N ASN A 495 9.48 10.33 -5.10
CA ASN A 495 8.62 9.38 -5.79
C ASN A 495 7.41 10.06 -6.42
N VAL A 496 6.93 9.48 -7.52
CA VAL A 496 5.63 9.84 -8.12
C VAL A 496 4.84 8.57 -8.32
N PHE A 497 3.79 8.40 -7.54
CA PHE A 497 2.96 7.20 -7.57
C PHE A 497 1.60 7.49 -8.17
N GLU A 498 1.04 6.52 -8.90
CA GLU A 498 -0.37 6.57 -9.31
C GLU A 498 -1.28 6.37 -8.08
N LEU A 499 -2.42 7.06 -8.08
CA LEU A 499 -3.47 6.98 -7.04
C LEU A 499 -4.64 6.09 -7.45
#